data_AF-A0A914YSQ2-F1
#
_entry.id   AF-A0A914YSQ2-F1
#
_cell.length_a   1.000
_cell.length_b   1.000
_cell.length_c   1.000
_cell.angle_alpha   90.00
_cell.angle_beta   90.00
_cell.angle_gamma   90.00
#
_symmetry.space_group_name_H-M   'P 1'
#
loop_
_entity.id
_entity.type
_entity.pdbx_description
1 polymer ?
#
loop_
_entity_poly.entity_id
_entity_poly.type
_entity_poly.pdbx_seq_one_letter_code
_entity_poly.pdbx_strand_id
1 'polypeptide(L)'
;MNSNIKSGDNPLLTEERKKAQFNTNILAAFYHESEQKVQRRHEIYQYYCQNKDLHDPEPTEFMDRYHRLENAERKVTLLKKHLKIAVPSNDPEEVGWFFQ
;
A
#
# COMPACT_ATOMS: atom_id res chain seq x y z
N MET A 1 -1.55 21.48 -3.94
CA MET A 1 -1.08 21.10 -2.58
C MET A 1 -0.82 19.61 -2.54
N ASN A 2 0.35 19.20 -2.02
CA ASN A 2 0.77 17.81 -1.98
C ASN A 2 0.44 17.17 -0.62
N SER A 3 -0.48 16.20 -0.61
CA SER A 3 -0.97 15.52 0.59
C SER A 3 0.01 14.49 1.17
N ASN A 4 1.13 14.21 0.49
CA ASN A 4 2.12 13.23 0.93
C ASN A 4 3.25 13.82 1.80
N ILE A 5 3.19 15.11 2.11
CA ILE A 5 4.14 15.73 3.05
C ILE A 5 3.81 15.25 4.47
N LYS A 6 4.80 14.66 5.16
CA LYS A 6 4.69 14.18 6.54
C LYS A 6 5.72 14.85 7.43
N SER A 7 5.43 14.89 8.74
CA SER A 7 6.40 15.36 9.73
C SER A 7 7.59 14.41 9.80
N GLY A 8 8.81 14.95 9.81
CA GLY A 8 10.04 14.16 9.80
C GLY A 8 10.55 13.77 8.42
N ASP A 9 9.88 14.18 7.33
CA ASP A 9 10.37 13.99 5.97
C ASP A 9 11.70 14.71 5.74
N ASN A 10 12.50 14.19 4.81
CA ASN A 10 13.71 14.87 4.35
C ASN A 10 13.35 16.30 3.86
N PRO A 11 14.03 17.36 4.37
CA PRO A 11 13.74 18.73 4.00
C PRO A 11 13.80 19.00 2.49
N LEU A 12 14.78 18.43 1.77
CA LEU A 12 14.92 18.61 0.32
C LEU A 12 13.72 18.03 -0.43
N LEU A 13 13.23 16.86 0.00
CA LEU A 13 12.04 16.25 -0.59
C LEU A 13 10.77 17.07 -0.27
N THR A 14 10.71 17.64 0.92
CA THR A 14 9.60 18.51 1.34
C THR A 14 9.56 19.79 0.52
N GLU A 15 10.71 20.40 0.24
CA GLU A 15 10.82 21.59 -0.62
C GLU A 15 10.29 21.32 -2.03
N GLU A 16 10.65 20.20 -2.65
CA GLU A 16 10.12 19.83 -3.96
C GLU A 16 8.61 19.58 -3.91
N ARG A 17 8.10 18.90 -2.88
CA ARG A 17 6.65 18.64 -2.72
C ARG A 17 5.84 19.93 -2.53
N LYS A 18 6.41 20.96 -1.89
CA LYS A 18 5.77 22.27 -1.71
C LYS A 18 5.60 23.04 -3.02
N LYS A 19 6.43 22.79 -4.03
CA LYS A 19 6.32 23.42 -5.36
C LYS A 19 5.13 22.90 -6.19
N ALA A 20 4.45 21.84 -5.75
CA ALA A 20 3.35 21.23 -6.49
C ALA A 20 2.16 22.19 -6.69
N GLN A 21 1.85 22.49 -7.95
CA GLN A 21 0.79 23.41 -8.36
C GLN A 21 -0.61 22.76 -8.47
N PHE A 22 -0.71 21.45 -8.26
CA PHE A 22 -1.96 20.69 -8.31
C PHE A 22 -2.22 19.98 -6.98
N ASN A 23 -3.45 19.51 -6.77
CA ASN A 23 -3.79 18.68 -5.61
C ASN A 23 -3.48 17.20 -5.93
N THR A 24 -2.61 16.56 -5.15
CA THR A 24 -2.21 15.16 -5.40
C THR A 24 -3.34 14.16 -5.21
N ASN A 25 -4.31 14.45 -4.34
CA ASN A 25 -5.47 13.57 -4.14
C ASN A 25 -6.41 13.65 -5.33
N ILE A 26 -6.65 14.86 -5.86
CA ILE A 26 -7.44 15.05 -7.09
C ILE A 26 -6.75 14.38 -8.27
N LEU A 27 -5.42 14.52 -8.38
CA LEU A 27 -4.66 13.84 -9.42
C LEU A 27 -4.75 12.31 -9.29
N ALA A 28 -4.65 11.77 -8.08
CA ALA A 28 -4.80 10.33 -7.84
C ALA A 28 -6.21 9.85 -8.21
N ALA A 29 -7.25 10.61 -7.83
CA ALA A 29 -8.63 10.30 -8.18
C ALA A 29 -8.87 10.37 -9.69
N PHE A 30 -8.21 11.28 -10.39
CA PHE A 30 -8.21 11.35 -11.84
C PHE A 30 -7.59 10.09 -12.47
N TYR A 31 -6.42 9.65 -11.99
CA TYR A 31 -5.75 8.44 -12.50
C TYR A 31 -6.51 7.14 -12.21
N HIS A 32 -7.17 7.06 -11.05
CA HIS A 32 -7.94 5.88 -10.63
C HIS A 32 -9.43 6.00 -10.94
N GLU A 33 -9.83 7.05 -11.66
CA GLU A 33 -11.20 7.34 -12.11
C GLU A 33 -12.25 7.42 -10.98
N SER A 34 -11.83 7.48 -9.72
CA SER A 34 -12.71 7.51 -8.55
C SER A 34 -11.95 7.91 -7.28
N GLU A 35 -12.52 8.87 -6.54
CA GLU A 35 -12.04 9.23 -5.21
C GLU A 35 -12.24 8.08 -4.21
N GLN A 36 -13.37 7.36 -4.31
CA GLN A 36 -13.67 6.23 -3.44
C GLN A 36 -12.65 5.10 -3.63
N LYS A 37 -12.23 4.81 -4.87
CA LYS A 37 -11.19 3.81 -5.14
C LYS A 37 -9.85 4.20 -4.49
N VAL A 38 -9.43 5.45 -4.61
CA VAL A 38 -8.20 5.94 -3.98
C VAL A 38 -8.28 5.83 -2.45
N GLN A 39 -9.41 6.21 -1.87
CA GLN A 39 -9.66 6.09 -0.44
C GLN A 39 -9.58 4.62 0.02
N ARG A 40 -10.22 3.69 -0.70
CA ARG A 40 -10.15 2.26 -0.40
C ARG A 40 -8.73 1.69 -0.51
N ARG A 41 -7.95 2.09 -1.52
CA ARG A 41 -6.52 1.73 -1.60
C ARG A 41 -5.75 2.19 -0.37
N HIS A 42 -6.03 3.40 0.13
CA HIS A 42 -5.38 3.91 1.33
C HIS A 42 -5.78 3.11 2.58
N GLU A 43 -7.06 2.76 2.73
CA GLU A 43 -7.55 1.96 3.85
C GLU A 43 -6.97 0.54 3.86
N ILE A 44 -6.88 -0.10 2.70
CA ILE A 44 -6.23 -1.42 2.54
C ILE A 44 -4.75 -1.33 2.93
N TYR A 45 -4.04 -0.30 2.47
CA TYR A 45 -2.65 -0.08 2.84
C TYR A 45 -2.46 0.19 4.34
N GLN A 46 -3.35 0.97 4.96
CA GLN A 46 -3.32 1.21 6.41
C GLN A 46 -3.53 -0.10 7.19
N TYR A 47 -4.47 -0.94 6.76
CA TYR A 47 -4.67 -2.26 7.34
C TYR A 47 -3.40 -3.11 7.21
N TYR A 48 -2.77 -3.14 6.03
CA TYR A 48 -1.49 -3.82 5.83
C TYR A 48 -0.40 -3.31 6.80
N CYS A 49 -0.25 -1.99 6.95
CA CYS A 49 0.74 -1.40 7.87
C CYS A 49 0.51 -1.79 9.34
N GLN A 50 -0.74 -1.99 9.76
CA GLN A 50 -1.09 -2.38 11.12
C GLN A 50 -0.84 -3.87 11.41
N ASN A 51 -0.85 -4.73 10.38
CA ASN A 51 -0.69 -6.17 10.50
C ASN A 51 0.74 -6.60 10.11
N LYS A 52 1.66 -6.56 11.08
CA LYS A 52 3.10 -6.83 10.87
C LYS A 52 3.41 -8.23 10.36
N ASP A 53 2.52 -9.20 10.60
CA ASP A 53 2.66 -10.54 10.06
C ASP A 53 2.52 -10.59 8.53
N LEU A 54 1.90 -9.59 7.90
CA LEU A 54 1.85 -9.45 6.44
C LEU A 54 3.15 -8.86 5.85
N HIS A 55 4.04 -8.33 6.68
CA HIS A 55 5.30 -7.72 6.24
C HIS A 55 6.32 -8.80 5.91
N ASP A 56 7.28 -8.44 5.07
CA ASP A 56 8.46 -9.28 4.88
C ASP A 56 9.31 -9.27 6.16
N PRO A 57 9.81 -10.43 6.61
CA PRO A 57 10.61 -10.52 7.83
C PRO A 57 11.95 -9.79 7.71
N GLU A 58 12.46 -9.67 6.48
CA GLU A 58 13.65 -8.93 6.12
C GLU A 58 13.53 -8.44 4.66
N PRO A 59 14.37 -7.49 4.21
CA PRO A 59 14.43 -7.11 2.81
C PRO A 59 14.72 -8.31 1.90
N THR A 60 13.96 -8.43 0.81
CA THR A 60 14.03 -9.57 -0.10
C THR A 60 15.41 -9.77 -0.75
N GLU A 61 16.22 -8.72 -0.78
CA GLU A 61 17.61 -8.70 -1.25
C GLU A 61 18.51 -9.62 -0.42
N PHE A 62 18.19 -9.84 0.85
CA PHE A 62 18.92 -10.75 1.74
C PHE A 62 18.41 -12.19 1.69
N MET A 63 17.25 -12.42 1.07
CA MET A 63 16.68 -13.76 0.91
C MET A 63 17.24 -14.44 -0.34
N ASP A 64 17.75 -15.66 -0.15
CA ASP A 64 18.02 -16.57 -1.26
C ASP A 64 16.72 -17.05 -1.94
N ARG A 65 16.85 -17.81 -3.02
CA ARG A 65 15.69 -18.29 -3.78
C ARG A 65 14.74 -19.15 -2.94
N TYR A 66 15.25 -19.99 -2.06
CA TYR A 66 14.42 -20.90 -1.26
C TYR A 66 13.69 -20.13 -0.17
N HIS A 67 14.39 -19.26 0.56
CA HIS A 67 13.77 -18.37 1.54
C HIS A 67 12.71 -17.46 0.92
N ARG A 68 12.92 -16.95 -0.31
CA ARG A 68 11.87 -16.18 -1.01
C ARG A 68 10.62 -17.00 -1.29
N LEU A 69 10.79 -18.28 -1.66
CA LEU A 69 9.67 -19.18 -1.92
C LEU A 69 8.88 -19.44 -0.64
N GLU A 70 9.56 -19.78 0.46
CA GLU A 70 8.92 -20.00 1.77
C GLU A 70 8.22 -18.73 2.27
N ASN A 71 8.86 -17.56 2.13
CA ASN A 71 8.25 -16.29 2.51
C ASN A 71 7.03 -15.94 1.65
N ALA A 72 7.07 -16.24 0.34
CA ALA A 72 5.93 -16.05 -0.54
C ALA A 72 4.75 -16.96 -0.15
N GLU A 73 5.00 -18.23 0.15
CA GLU A 73 3.98 -19.17 0.63
C GLU A 73 3.33 -18.69 1.95
N ARG A 74 4.18 -18.29 2.91
CA ARG A 74 3.75 -17.71 4.18
C ARG A 74 2.85 -16.48 3.95
N LYS A 75 3.29 -15.55 3.10
CA LYS A 75 2.56 -14.31 2.81
C LYS A 75 1.21 -14.59 2.13
N VAL A 76 1.15 -15.47 1.13
CA VAL A 76 -0.11 -15.85 0.48
C VAL A 76 -1.09 -16.48 1.46
N THR A 77 -0.61 -17.33 2.37
CA THR A 77 -1.44 -17.97 3.39
C THR A 77 -2.03 -16.92 4.35
N LEU A 78 -1.23 -15.95 4.79
CA LEU A 78 -1.70 -14.87 5.66
C LEU A 78 -2.63 -13.89 4.93
N LEU A 79 -2.32 -13.51 3.69
CA LEU A 79 -3.20 -12.66 2.87
C LEU A 79 -4.58 -13.31 2.73
N LYS A 80 -4.67 -14.61 2.44
CA LYS A 80 -5.97 -15.32 2.38
C LYS A 80 -6.73 -15.27 3.71
N LYS A 81 -6.04 -15.40 4.84
CA LYS A 81 -6.64 -15.30 6.18
C LYS A 81 -7.18 -13.90 6.47
N HIS A 82 -6.46 -12.86 6.05
CA HIS A 82 -6.82 -11.46 6.30
C HIS A 82 -7.80 -10.89 5.26
N LEU A 83 -7.98 -11.55 4.11
CA LEU A 83 -8.72 -11.04 2.96
C LEU A 83 -10.12 -10.53 3.31
N LYS A 84 -10.93 -11.34 4.00
CA LYS A 84 -12.32 -10.98 4.34
C LYS A 84 -12.43 -9.80 5.31
N ILE A 85 -11.36 -9.52 6.05
CA ILE A 85 -11.31 -8.40 7.02
C ILE A 85 -10.87 -7.13 6.28
N ALA A 86 -9.83 -7.23 5.45
CA ALA A 86 -9.29 -6.10 4.69
C ALA A 86 -10.22 -5.64 3.54
N VAL A 87 -10.88 -6.60 2.88
CA VAL A 87 -11.74 -6.41 1.70
C VAL A 87 -13.10 -7.11 1.92
N PRO A 88 -14.05 -6.48 2.65
CA PRO A 88 -15.33 -7.11 2.97
C PRO A 88 -16.27 -7.27 1.76
N SER A 89 -16.14 -6.40 0.76
CA SER A 89 -17.01 -6.34 -0.43
C SER A 89 -16.76 -7.49 -1.42
N ASN A 90 -15.64 -8.23 -1.27
CA ASN A 90 -15.12 -9.17 -2.28
C ASN A 90 -15.00 -8.55 -3.69
N ASP A 91 -14.83 -7.23 -3.78
CA ASP A 91 -14.61 -6.56 -5.05
C ASP A 91 -13.29 -7.07 -5.69
N PRO A 92 -13.30 -7.58 -6.94
CA PRO A 92 -12.12 -8.17 -7.55
C PRO A 92 -10.92 -7.21 -7.66
N GLU A 93 -11.17 -5.92 -7.81
CA GLU A 93 -10.13 -4.89 -7.90
C GLU A 93 -9.48 -4.65 -6.55
N GLU A 94 -10.29 -4.52 -5.49
CA GLU A 94 -9.79 -4.42 -4.10
C GLU A 94 -9.02 -5.67 -3.66
N VAL A 95 -9.50 -6.86 -4.05
CA VAL A 95 -8.76 -8.11 -3.84
C VAL A 95 -7.41 -8.03 -4.55
N GLY A 96 -7.38 -7.58 -5.81
CA GLY A 96 -6.15 -7.37 -6.56
C GLY A 96 -5.16 -6.45 -5.84
N TRP A 97 -5.62 -5.33 -5.29
CA TRP A 97 -4.78 -4.40 -4.54
C TRP A 97 -4.22 -4.98 -3.24
N PHE A 98 -4.96 -5.86 -2.57
CA PHE A 98 -4.49 -6.44 -1.30
C PHE A 98 -3.40 -7.52 -1.50
N PHE A 99 -3.38 -8.18 -2.65
CA PHE A 99 -2.38 -9.20 -2.98
C PHE A 99 -1.12 -8.66 -3.69
N GLN A 100 -1.10 -7.37 -4.04
CA GLN A 100 0.02 -6.67 -4.70
C GLN A 100 0.87 -5.91 -3.69
#